data_AF-A3J9F3-F1
#
_entry.id   AF-A3J9F3-F1
#
_cell.length_a   1.000
_cell.length_b   1.000
_cell.length_c   1.000
_cell.angle_alpha   90.00
_cell.angle_beta   90.00
_cell.angle_gamma   90.00
#
_symmetry.space_group_name_H-M   'P 1'
#
loop_
_entity.id
_entity.type
_entity.pdbx_description
1 polymer ?
#
loop_
_entity_poly.entity_id
_entity_poly.type
_entity_poly.pdbx_seq_one_letter_code
_entity_poly.pdbx_strand_id
1 'polypeptide(L)'
;MIDNFRADLVLKVNESEWSREAILKKMGYQKPSASNLERLQKVLNSPTLGLDVGGYDLKYQSHEFVQELCRALELPLDECDASIARIKRQTDDDRASFKPYLWVDTDFKRKSQPIFALAALENRRYLGFPKWLLRLTPEQQLVQAQELVQEHMRETKGELLIWGTIKRYWFFYAPNRSYWLAPDGEIIAKNEGPVSNQAASPVIEAMNKALL
;
A
#
# COMPACT_ATOMS: atom_id res chain seq x y z
N MET A 1 -19.84 -2.64 5.56
CA MET A 1 -20.52 -3.95 5.43
C MET A 1 -19.77 -4.87 4.44
N ILE A 2 -18.44 -4.97 4.59
CA ILE A 2 -17.55 -5.85 3.80
C ILE A 2 -17.14 -7.09 4.63
N ASP A 3 -17.42 -7.08 5.94
CA ASP A 3 -16.80 -8.01 6.89
C ASP A 3 -17.42 -9.42 6.99
N ASN A 4 -18.57 -9.70 6.38
CA ASN A 4 -19.22 -11.00 6.59
C ASN A 4 -18.80 -12.08 5.59
N PHE A 5 -18.58 -11.78 4.31
CA PHE A 5 -18.39 -12.85 3.30
C PHE A 5 -17.18 -13.77 3.57
N ARG A 6 -16.02 -13.21 3.90
CA ARG A 6 -14.85 -14.03 4.27
C ARG A 6 -15.10 -14.82 5.55
N ALA A 7 -15.65 -14.17 6.56
CA ALA A 7 -15.91 -14.79 7.86
C ALA A 7 -16.88 -15.97 7.69
N ASP A 8 -17.95 -15.78 6.93
CA ASP A 8 -18.95 -16.78 6.58
C ASP A 8 -18.32 -17.94 5.80
N LEU A 9 -17.46 -17.64 4.81
CA LEU A 9 -16.75 -18.66 4.04
C LEU A 9 -15.81 -19.51 4.93
N VAL A 10 -15.06 -18.86 5.83
CA VAL A 10 -14.17 -19.54 6.77
C VAL A 10 -14.97 -20.38 7.77
N LEU A 11 -16.09 -19.86 8.29
CA LEU A 11 -17.00 -20.60 9.15
C LEU A 11 -17.54 -21.82 8.43
N LYS A 12 -18.01 -21.68 7.19
CA LYS A 12 -18.53 -22.80 6.40
C LYS A 12 -17.50 -23.88 6.11
N VAL A 13 -16.24 -23.51 5.87
CA VAL A 13 -15.16 -24.49 5.75
C VAL A 13 -14.92 -25.23 7.07
N ASN A 14 -14.91 -24.51 8.19
CA ASN A 14 -14.63 -25.08 9.51
C ASN A 14 -15.81 -25.91 10.08
N GLU A 15 -17.04 -25.53 9.77
CA GLU A 15 -18.27 -26.24 10.15
C GLU A 15 -18.57 -27.41 9.20
N SER A 16 -17.94 -27.47 8.03
CA SER A 16 -18.13 -28.60 7.14
C SER A 16 -17.55 -29.88 7.76
N GLU A 17 -18.31 -30.97 7.67
CA GLU A 17 -17.85 -32.32 8.02
C GLU A 17 -16.75 -32.85 7.06
N TRP A 18 -16.35 -32.05 6.06
CA TRP A 18 -15.39 -32.44 5.05
C TRP A 18 -13.98 -32.01 5.43
N SER A 19 -13.02 -32.91 5.23
CA SER A 19 -11.62 -32.53 5.26
C SER A 19 -11.31 -31.54 4.13
N ARG A 20 -10.26 -30.75 4.30
CA ARG A 20 -9.81 -29.79 3.27
C ARG A 20 -9.48 -30.47 1.94
N GLU A 21 -8.97 -31.71 1.99
CA GLU A 21 -8.74 -32.55 0.82
C GLU A 21 -10.06 -32.96 0.15
N ALA A 22 -11.10 -33.27 0.93
CA ALA A 22 -12.43 -33.61 0.40
C ALA A 22 -13.09 -32.38 -0.27
N ILE A 23 -12.94 -31.19 0.30
CA ILE A 23 -13.36 -29.92 -0.33
C ILE A 23 -12.63 -29.73 -1.67
N LEU A 24 -11.30 -29.87 -1.70
CA LEU A 24 -10.53 -29.74 -2.94
C LEU A 24 -10.93 -30.81 -3.98
N LYS A 25 -11.26 -32.03 -3.55
CA LYS A 25 -11.81 -33.04 -4.47
C LYS A 25 -13.14 -32.61 -5.07
N LYS A 26 -14.06 -32.04 -4.26
CA LYS A 26 -15.32 -31.45 -4.74
C LYS A 26 -15.10 -30.29 -5.71
N MET A 27 -14.07 -29.48 -5.50
CA MET A 27 -13.64 -28.43 -6.44
C MET A 27 -13.03 -29.00 -7.74
N GLY A 28 -12.90 -30.32 -7.88
CA GLY A 28 -12.41 -30.98 -9.09
C GLY A 28 -10.92 -31.31 -9.10
N TYR A 29 -10.22 -31.24 -7.96
CA TYR A 29 -8.85 -31.77 -7.83
C TYR A 29 -8.89 -33.27 -7.53
N GLN A 30 -8.62 -34.11 -8.54
CA GLN A 30 -8.67 -35.58 -8.37
C GLN A 30 -7.71 -36.08 -7.28
N LYS A 31 -6.49 -35.54 -7.24
CA LYS A 31 -5.46 -35.81 -6.23
C LYS A 31 -4.94 -34.48 -5.68
N PRO A 32 -5.53 -33.94 -4.60
CA PRO A 32 -5.07 -32.70 -3.99
C PRO A 32 -3.61 -32.81 -3.58
N SER A 33 -2.79 -31.87 -4.05
CA SER A 33 -1.38 -31.77 -3.66
C SER A 33 -1.19 -30.91 -2.41
N ALA A 34 0.00 -30.95 -1.81
CA ALA A 34 0.36 -30.04 -0.72
C ALA A 34 0.24 -28.55 -1.13
N SER A 35 0.57 -28.23 -2.39
CA SER A 35 0.44 -26.87 -2.92
C SER A 35 -1.03 -26.42 -3.00
N ASN A 36 -1.96 -27.33 -3.32
CA ASN A 36 -3.39 -27.01 -3.37
C ASN A 36 -3.94 -26.72 -1.96
N LEU A 37 -3.49 -27.49 -0.96
CA LEU A 37 -3.83 -27.25 0.45
C LEU A 37 -3.27 -25.93 0.96
N GLU A 38 -2.01 -25.62 0.61
CA GLU A 38 -1.39 -24.35 0.94
C GLU A 38 -2.14 -23.18 0.29
N ARG A 39 -2.56 -23.32 -0.98
CA ARG A 39 -3.37 -22.32 -1.67
C ARG A 39 -4.70 -22.09 -0.96
N LEU A 40 -5.42 -23.14 -0.60
CA LEU A 40 -6.66 -23.04 0.16
C LEU A 40 -6.42 -22.31 1.49
N GLN A 41 -5.37 -22.66 2.23
CA GLN A 41 -5.02 -22.00 3.48
C GLN A 41 -4.71 -20.50 3.27
N LYS A 42 -3.98 -20.15 2.21
CA LYS A 42 -3.70 -18.75 1.84
C LYS A 42 -4.97 -17.98 1.54
N VAL A 43 -5.92 -18.57 0.82
CA VAL A 43 -7.23 -17.95 0.53
C VAL A 43 -7.99 -17.67 1.83
N LEU A 44 -8.10 -18.64 2.73
CA LEU A 44 -8.83 -18.48 4.00
C LEU A 44 -8.17 -17.47 4.95
N ASN A 45 -6.84 -17.38 4.93
CA ASN A 45 -6.08 -16.45 5.76
C ASN A 45 -6.01 -15.03 5.17
N SER A 46 -6.25 -14.88 3.86
CA SER A 46 -6.17 -13.59 3.19
C SER A 46 -7.45 -12.77 3.41
N PRO A 47 -7.34 -11.49 3.84
CA PRO A 47 -8.49 -10.58 3.92
C PRO A 47 -9.23 -10.38 2.59
N THR A 48 -8.52 -10.52 1.48
CA THR A 48 -9.00 -10.35 0.10
C THR A 48 -9.24 -11.69 -0.60
N LEU A 49 -9.20 -12.81 0.14
CA LEU A 49 -9.31 -14.17 -0.40
C LEU A 49 -8.24 -14.49 -1.47
N GLY A 50 -7.10 -13.78 -1.44
CA GLY A 50 -6.03 -13.91 -2.43
C GLY A 50 -6.36 -13.33 -3.81
N LEU A 51 -7.42 -12.52 -3.92
CA LEU A 51 -7.82 -11.86 -5.18
C LEU A 51 -6.90 -10.68 -5.55
N ASP A 52 -6.02 -10.26 -4.64
CA ASP A 52 -5.13 -9.11 -4.82
C ASP A 52 -3.77 -9.39 -5.44
N VAL A 53 -3.29 -10.61 -5.28
CA VAL A 53 -1.94 -11.02 -5.71
C VAL A 53 -1.91 -11.71 -7.07
N GLY A 54 -3.07 -11.97 -7.68
CA GLY A 54 -3.15 -12.85 -8.86
C GLY A 54 -2.65 -14.27 -8.52
N GLY A 55 -2.97 -15.26 -9.35
CA GLY A 55 -2.55 -16.62 -9.06
C GLY A 55 -3.24 -17.65 -9.92
N TYR A 56 -2.44 -18.56 -10.48
CA TYR A 56 -2.89 -19.68 -11.29
C TYR A 56 -2.15 -20.93 -10.85
N ASP A 57 -2.88 -22.03 -10.62
CA ASP A 57 -2.32 -23.32 -10.19
C ASP A 57 -2.47 -24.41 -11.25
N LEU A 58 -2.47 -24.00 -12.53
CA LEU A 58 -2.73 -24.89 -13.67
C LEU A 58 -4.17 -25.38 -13.80
N LYS A 59 -5.06 -25.04 -12.87
CA LYS A 59 -6.50 -25.34 -12.96
C LYS A 59 -7.36 -24.08 -12.89
N TYR A 60 -7.15 -23.24 -11.86
CA TYR A 60 -7.99 -22.08 -11.59
C TYR A 60 -7.17 -20.81 -11.40
N GLN A 61 -7.62 -19.72 -12.00
CA GLN A 61 -7.24 -18.36 -11.62
C GLN A 61 -7.76 -18.04 -10.20
N SER A 62 -7.24 -17.00 -9.54
CA SER A 62 -7.65 -16.67 -8.16
C SER A 62 -9.16 -16.50 -7.99
N HIS A 63 -9.85 -15.83 -8.92
CA HIS A 63 -11.31 -15.63 -8.83
C HIS A 63 -12.09 -16.94 -9.04
N GLU A 64 -11.71 -17.73 -10.05
CA GLU A 64 -12.29 -19.05 -10.32
C GLU A 64 -12.10 -19.97 -9.10
N PHE A 65 -10.94 -19.94 -8.46
CA PHE A 65 -10.68 -20.76 -7.28
C PHE A 65 -11.66 -20.47 -6.14
N VAL A 66 -11.94 -19.19 -5.85
CA VAL A 66 -12.92 -18.80 -4.82
C VAL A 66 -14.34 -19.17 -5.23
N GLN A 67 -14.68 -19.01 -6.52
CA GLN A 67 -15.99 -19.38 -7.06
C GLN A 67 -16.24 -20.89 -6.96
N GLU A 68 -15.25 -21.72 -7.30
CA GLU A 68 -15.33 -23.18 -7.16
C GLU A 68 -15.37 -23.62 -5.69
N LEU A 69 -14.71 -22.89 -4.80
CA LEU A 69 -14.82 -23.12 -3.36
C LEU A 69 -16.25 -22.85 -2.87
N CYS A 70 -16.87 -21.74 -3.27
CA CYS A 70 -18.29 -21.46 -3.00
C CYS A 70 -19.19 -22.57 -3.52
N ARG A 71 -18.96 -23.03 -4.76
CA ARG A 71 -19.74 -24.13 -5.37
C ARG A 71 -19.57 -25.43 -4.60
N ALA A 72 -18.35 -25.78 -4.21
CA ALA A 72 -18.07 -26.99 -3.44
C ALA A 72 -18.76 -26.99 -2.07
N LEU A 73 -18.91 -25.81 -1.46
CA LEU A 73 -19.61 -25.59 -0.18
C LEU A 73 -21.11 -25.33 -0.35
N GLU A 74 -21.65 -25.43 -1.57
CA GLU A 74 -23.07 -25.27 -1.87
C GLU A 74 -23.63 -23.89 -1.46
N LEU A 75 -22.79 -22.85 -1.56
CA LEU A 75 -23.19 -21.46 -1.31
C LEU A 75 -23.91 -20.83 -2.52
N PRO A 76 -24.82 -19.86 -2.30
CA PRO A 76 -25.46 -19.11 -3.39
C PRO A 76 -24.42 -18.43 -4.28
N LEU A 77 -24.30 -18.89 -5.53
CA LEU A 77 -23.23 -18.45 -6.44
C LEU A 77 -23.39 -16.99 -6.85
N ASP A 78 -24.61 -16.49 -6.94
CA ASP A 78 -24.92 -15.08 -7.21
C ASP A 78 -24.40 -14.15 -6.11
N GLU A 79 -24.59 -14.53 -4.84
CA GLU A 79 -24.04 -13.78 -3.69
C GLU A 79 -22.51 -13.86 -3.63
N CYS A 80 -21.94 -15.03 -3.91
CA CYS A 80 -20.50 -15.24 -3.99
C CYS A 80 -19.88 -14.39 -5.12
N ASP A 81 -20.45 -14.42 -6.32
CA ASP A 81 -19.94 -13.69 -7.48
C ASP A 81 -20.01 -12.18 -7.25
N ALA A 82 -21.11 -11.67 -6.67
CA ALA A 82 -21.23 -10.28 -6.27
C ALA A 82 -20.15 -9.89 -5.24
N SER A 83 -19.89 -10.76 -4.26
CA SER A 83 -18.85 -10.54 -3.24
C SER A 83 -17.43 -10.55 -3.81
N ILE A 84 -17.11 -11.51 -4.69
CA ILE A 84 -15.84 -11.62 -5.40
C ILE A 84 -15.61 -10.37 -6.26
N ALA A 85 -16.62 -9.95 -7.04
CA ALA A 85 -16.54 -8.77 -7.89
C ALA A 85 -16.30 -7.49 -7.06
N ARG A 86 -16.95 -7.36 -5.90
CA ARG A 86 -16.74 -6.25 -4.98
C ARG A 86 -15.32 -6.23 -4.40
N ILE A 87 -14.81 -7.37 -3.93
CA ILE A 87 -13.43 -7.47 -3.39
C ILE A 87 -12.40 -7.13 -4.49
N LYS A 88 -12.62 -7.64 -5.71
CA LYS A 88 -11.75 -7.36 -6.85
C LYS A 88 -11.75 -5.87 -7.19
N ARG A 89 -12.93 -5.25 -7.30
CA ARG A 89 -13.07 -3.81 -7.55
C ARG A 89 -12.35 -3.00 -6.48
N GLN A 90 -12.60 -3.30 -5.20
CA GLN A 90 -11.92 -2.61 -4.09
C GLN A 90 -10.39 -2.73 -4.19
N THR A 91 -9.89 -3.91 -4.55
CA THR A 91 -8.45 -4.14 -4.68
C THR A 91 -7.87 -3.39 -5.87
N ASP A 92 -8.57 -3.38 -7.00
CA ASP A 92 -8.14 -2.65 -8.19
C ASP A 92 -8.15 -1.14 -7.93
N ASP A 93 -9.16 -0.64 -7.21
CA ASP A 93 -9.24 0.74 -6.74
C ASP A 93 -8.07 1.05 -5.78
N ASP A 94 -7.77 0.18 -4.80
CA ASP A 94 -6.62 0.31 -3.89
C ASP A 94 -5.28 0.33 -4.68
N ARG A 95 -5.18 -0.44 -5.78
CA ARG A 95 -3.97 -0.52 -6.62
C ARG A 95 -3.82 0.73 -7.49
N ALA A 96 -4.92 1.26 -8.02
CA ALA A 96 -4.95 2.47 -8.84
C ALA A 96 -4.84 3.76 -8.00
N SER A 97 -5.17 3.70 -6.72
CA SER A 97 -5.12 4.83 -5.81
C SER A 97 -3.69 5.36 -5.63
N PHE A 98 -3.60 6.69 -5.49
CA PHE A 98 -2.35 7.34 -5.16
C PHE A 98 -1.84 6.82 -3.82
N LYS A 99 -0.58 6.39 -3.78
CA LYS A 99 0.08 5.93 -2.54
C LYS A 99 0.79 7.13 -1.91
N PRO A 100 0.34 7.60 -0.74
CA PRO A 100 1.02 8.66 -0.02
C PRO A 100 2.47 8.30 0.26
N TYR A 101 3.32 9.32 0.29
CA TYR A 101 4.73 9.18 0.62
C TYR A 101 5.28 10.49 1.17
N LEU A 102 6.37 10.39 1.93
CA LEU A 102 7.18 11.53 2.33
C LEU A 102 8.41 11.60 1.44
N TRP A 103 8.74 12.80 0.96
CA TRP A 103 10.01 13.07 0.32
C TRP A 103 10.87 13.97 1.20
N VAL A 104 12.14 13.61 1.36
CA VAL A 104 13.10 14.31 2.20
C VAL A 104 13.84 15.35 1.36
N ASP A 105 13.76 16.61 1.80
CA ASP A 105 14.42 17.73 1.17
C ASP A 105 15.60 18.20 2.03
N THR A 106 16.79 18.16 1.44
CA THR A 106 18.04 18.60 2.05
C THR A 106 18.61 19.85 1.35
N ASP A 107 17.86 20.46 0.42
CA ASP A 107 18.36 21.49 -0.51
C ASP A 107 19.65 21.07 -1.24
N PHE A 108 19.78 19.76 -1.52
CA PHE A 108 20.99 19.18 -2.10
C PHE A 108 21.38 19.84 -3.42
N LYS A 109 22.62 20.32 -3.50
CA LYS A 109 23.27 20.76 -4.73
C LYS A 109 24.51 19.91 -4.95
N ARG A 110 24.54 19.13 -6.04
CA ARG A 110 25.68 18.28 -6.41
C ARG A 110 26.93 19.15 -6.60
N LYS A 111 27.99 18.82 -5.87
CA LYS A 111 29.31 19.49 -6.02
C LYS A 111 30.29 18.56 -6.71
N SER A 112 30.48 17.38 -6.14
CA SER A 112 31.46 16.39 -6.59
C SER A 112 30.98 14.94 -6.45
N GLN A 113 29.74 14.73 -5.99
CA GLN A 113 29.19 13.40 -5.77
C GLN A 113 29.07 12.62 -7.10
N PRO A 114 29.53 11.36 -7.16
CA PRO A 114 29.36 10.52 -8.34
C PRO A 114 27.89 10.25 -8.65
N ILE A 115 27.53 10.30 -9.93
CA ILE A 115 26.14 10.11 -10.39
C ILE A 115 25.60 8.72 -10.01
N PHE A 116 26.42 7.68 -10.13
CA PHE A 116 26.00 6.32 -9.79
C PHE A 116 25.66 6.17 -8.30
N ALA A 117 26.39 6.87 -7.41
CA ALA A 117 26.12 6.85 -5.98
C ALA A 117 24.81 7.59 -5.64
N LEU A 118 24.52 8.69 -6.33
CA LEU A 118 23.24 9.40 -6.24
C LEU A 118 22.10 8.50 -6.68
N ALA A 119 22.23 7.85 -7.83
CA ALA A 119 21.20 6.94 -8.36
C ALA A 119 20.93 5.75 -7.40
N ALA A 120 21.98 5.17 -6.82
CA ALA A 120 21.86 4.06 -5.88
C ALA A 120 21.20 4.45 -4.54
N LEU A 121 21.24 5.74 -4.15
CA LEU A 121 20.75 6.25 -2.88
C LEU A 121 19.51 7.15 -3.00
N GLU A 122 18.95 7.32 -4.20
CA GLU A 122 17.76 8.16 -4.43
C GLU A 122 16.55 7.65 -3.64
N ASN A 123 16.37 6.33 -3.57
CA ASN A 123 15.29 5.72 -2.81
C ASN A 123 15.32 6.07 -1.31
N ARG A 124 16.48 6.45 -0.75
CA ARG A 124 16.60 6.88 0.66
C ARG A 124 15.96 8.24 0.93
N ARG A 125 15.64 9.00 -0.11
CA ARG A 125 14.91 10.28 0.00
C ARG A 125 13.41 10.10 0.10
N TYR A 126 12.89 8.86 0.04
CA TYR A 126 11.48 8.58 0.04
C TYR A 126 11.13 7.66 1.21
N LEU A 127 10.14 8.06 2.00
CA LEU A 127 9.56 7.24 3.06
C LEU A 127 8.15 6.84 2.64
N GLY A 128 7.91 5.54 2.52
CA GLY A 128 6.62 4.98 2.18
C GLY A 128 5.75 4.76 3.43
N PHE A 129 4.45 4.73 3.23
CA PHE A 129 3.50 4.37 4.29
C PHE A 129 3.19 2.86 4.23
N PRO A 130 3.03 2.18 5.37
CA PRO A 130 2.46 0.84 5.40
C PRO A 130 1.05 0.81 4.77
N LYS A 131 0.72 -0.29 4.10
CA LYS A 131 -0.50 -0.42 3.27
C LYS A 131 -1.81 -0.11 4.00
N TRP A 132 -1.89 -0.38 5.30
CA TRP A 132 -3.12 -0.15 6.09
C TRP A 132 -3.41 1.36 6.27
N LEU A 133 -2.39 2.21 6.21
CA LEU A 133 -2.55 3.68 6.30
C LEU A 133 -3.17 4.29 5.05
N LEU A 134 -3.12 3.59 3.91
CA LEU A 134 -3.73 4.07 2.65
C LEU A 134 -5.25 4.26 2.77
N ARG A 135 -5.89 3.61 3.74
CA ARG A 135 -7.34 3.65 3.97
C ARG A 135 -7.77 4.74 4.93
N LEU A 136 -6.83 5.45 5.54
CA LEU A 136 -7.13 6.56 6.43
C LEU A 136 -7.52 7.81 5.64
N THR A 137 -8.25 8.71 6.28
CA THR A 137 -8.53 10.05 5.75
C THR A 137 -7.23 10.85 5.58
N PRO A 138 -7.17 11.84 4.66
CA PRO A 138 -5.98 12.67 4.49
C PRO A 138 -5.47 13.31 5.80
N GLU A 139 -6.39 13.71 6.68
CA GLU A 139 -6.08 14.30 7.98
C GLU A 139 -5.42 13.28 8.91
N GLN A 140 -5.92 12.05 8.93
CA GLN A 140 -5.30 10.96 9.70
C GLN A 140 -3.95 10.54 9.12
N GLN A 141 -3.82 10.50 7.79
CA GLN A 141 -2.53 10.23 7.15
C GLN A 141 -1.49 11.31 7.47
N LEU A 142 -1.92 12.57 7.59
CA LEU A 142 -1.06 13.68 8.00
C LEU A 142 -0.50 13.48 9.40
N VAL A 143 -1.34 13.12 10.39
CA VAL A 143 -0.87 12.81 11.76
C VAL A 143 0.20 11.72 11.72
N GLN A 144 -0.02 10.67 10.94
CA GLN A 144 0.93 9.57 10.79
C GLN A 144 2.21 9.98 10.06
N ALA A 145 2.12 10.94 9.13
CA ALA A 145 3.28 11.53 8.49
C ALA A 145 4.15 12.30 9.49
N GLN A 146 3.54 13.04 10.43
CA GLN A 146 4.27 13.76 11.48
C GLN A 146 5.02 12.79 12.40
N GLU A 147 4.37 11.70 12.83
CA GLU A 147 5.02 10.63 13.61
C GLU A 147 6.19 10.00 12.86
N LEU A 148 6.00 9.69 11.57
CA LEU A 148 7.05 9.10 10.74
C LEU A 148 8.24 10.04 10.52
N VAL A 149 8.00 11.35 10.43
CA VAL A 149 9.06 12.37 10.39
C VAL A 149 9.89 12.36 11.67
N GLN A 150 9.23 12.37 12.84
CA GLN A 150 9.91 12.34 14.13
C GLN A 150 10.75 11.07 14.30
N GLU A 151 10.20 9.93 13.89
CA GLU A 151 10.92 8.65 13.90
C GLU A 151 12.17 8.71 13.00
N HIS A 152 11.98 9.11 11.75
CA HIS A 152 13.07 9.18 10.78
C HIS A 152 14.16 10.17 11.22
N MET A 153 13.81 11.29 11.84
CA MET A 153 14.77 12.25 12.39
C MET A 153 15.55 11.69 13.57
N ARG A 154 14.92 10.88 14.42
CA ARG A 154 15.58 10.18 15.52
C ARG A 154 16.58 9.14 15.00
N GLU A 155 16.21 8.39 13.98
CA GLU A 155 17.07 7.37 13.36
C GLU A 155 18.25 7.99 12.62
N THR A 156 18.01 9.04 11.84
CA THR A 156 19.02 9.70 11.00
C THR A 156 19.83 10.77 11.71
N LYS A 157 19.35 11.22 12.89
CA LYS A 157 19.90 12.37 13.62
C LYS A 157 19.95 13.64 12.75
N GLY A 158 19.03 13.76 11.79
CA GLY A 158 18.94 14.90 10.87
C GLY A 158 19.89 14.87 9.68
N GLU A 159 20.64 13.79 9.45
CA GLU A 159 21.58 13.67 8.34
C GLU A 159 21.20 12.52 7.40
N LEU A 160 21.09 12.82 6.10
CA LEU A 160 20.70 11.85 5.08
C LEU A 160 21.86 11.49 4.15
N LEU A 161 22.83 10.71 4.66
CA LEU A 161 23.95 10.16 3.88
C LEU A 161 24.62 11.23 2.98
N ILE A 162 24.74 10.96 1.67
CA ILE A 162 25.36 11.86 0.68
C ILE A 162 24.52 13.11 0.38
N TRP A 163 23.26 13.16 0.84
CA TRP A 163 22.33 14.25 0.60
C TRP A 163 22.50 15.39 1.61
N GLY A 164 23.11 15.12 2.77
CA GLY A 164 23.38 16.08 3.83
C GLY A 164 22.21 16.30 4.80
N THR A 165 22.23 17.46 5.46
CA THR A 165 21.27 17.79 6.52
C THR A 165 19.85 17.94 6.02
N ILE A 166 18.92 17.28 6.69
CA ILE A 166 17.48 17.33 6.42
C ILE A 166 16.95 18.73 6.78
N LYS A 167 16.27 19.37 5.84
CA LYS A 167 15.67 20.71 6.01
C LYS A 167 14.18 20.66 6.23
N ARG A 168 13.49 19.78 5.49
CA ARG A 168 12.04 19.64 5.51
C ARG A 168 11.61 18.33 4.88
N TYR A 169 10.35 18.00 5.07
CA TYR A 169 9.69 16.87 4.42
C TYR A 169 8.49 17.35 3.62
N TRP A 170 8.23 16.67 2.51
CA TRP A 170 7.06 16.87 1.68
C TRP A 170 6.17 15.65 1.78
N PHE A 171 5.05 15.79 2.47
CA PHE A 171 4.05 14.73 2.57
C PHE A 171 3.07 14.84 1.41
N PHE A 172 3.17 13.92 0.45
CA PHE A 172 2.23 13.83 -0.66
C PHE A 172 1.10 12.87 -0.30
N TYR A 173 -0.14 13.34 -0.39
CA TYR A 173 -1.35 12.53 -0.13
C TYR A 173 -2.25 12.39 -1.36
N ALA A 174 -1.99 13.18 -2.40
CA ALA A 174 -2.63 13.06 -3.71
C ALA A 174 -1.67 13.59 -4.78
N PRO A 175 -1.93 13.32 -6.07
CA PRO A 175 -1.18 13.96 -7.14
C PRO A 175 -1.23 15.48 -6.97
N ASN A 176 -0.06 16.13 -6.99
CA ASN A 176 0.05 17.60 -6.91
C ASN A 176 -0.54 18.22 -5.64
N ARG A 177 -0.65 17.48 -4.53
CA ARG A 177 -1.04 18.02 -3.23
C ARG A 177 -0.10 17.52 -2.15
N SER A 178 0.43 18.44 -1.36
CA SER A 178 1.37 18.10 -0.30
C SER A 178 1.30 19.01 0.91
N TYR A 179 1.70 18.49 2.06
CA TYR A 179 2.06 19.30 3.22
C TYR A 179 3.58 19.42 3.33
N TRP A 180 4.07 20.58 3.75
CA TRP A 180 5.45 20.77 4.16
C TRP A 180 5.53 20.57 5.66
N LEU A 181 6.41 19.68 6.07
CA LEU A 181 6.65 19.37 7.47
C LEU A 181 8.07 19.81 7.84
N ALA A 182 8.18 20.45 9.00
CA ALA A 182 9.44 20.75 9.64
C ALA A 182 10.10 19.44 10.15
N PRO A 183 11.41 19.47 10.47
CA PRO A 183 12.10 18.30 11.01
C PRO A 183 11.54 17.79 12.35
N ASP A 184 10.81 18.60 13.11
CA ASP A 184 10.08 18.15 14.31
C ASP A 184 8.69 17.56 14.02
N GLY A 185 8.28 17.57 12.75
CA GLY A 185 6.96 17.12 12.30
C GLY A 185 5.90 18.23 12.32
N GLU A 186 6.21 19.48 12.66
CA GLU A 186 5.24 20.57 12.59
C GLU A 186 4.85 20.89 11.15
N ILE A 187 3.58 21.25 10.94
CA ILE A 187 3.08 21.62 9.61
C ILE A 187 3.48 23.06 9.32
N ILE A 188 4.32 23.26 8.31
CA ILE A 188 4.76 24.59 7.86
C ILE A 188 3.72 25.18 6.90
N ALA A 189 3.30 24.39 5.92
CA ALA A 189 2.45 24.87 4.83
C ALA A 189 1.69 23.72 4.17
N LYS A 190 0.59 24.07 3.50
CA LYS A 190 -0.11 23.21 2.56
C LYS A 190 0.12 23.75 1.15
N ASN A 191 0.47 22.87 0.23
CA ASN A 191 0.72 23.19 -1.17
C ASN A 191 -0.25 22.43 -2.08
N GLU A 192 -0.82 23.14 -3.05
CA GLU A 192 -1.70 22.60 -4.09
C GLU A 192 -1.19 23.06 -5.45
N GLY A 193 -0.96 22.12 -6.36
CA GLY A 193 -0.37 22.38 -7.68
C GLY A 193 0.83 21.47 -7.97
N PRO A 194 1.28 21.43 -9.23
CA PRO A 194 2.44 20.62 -9.61
C PRO A 194 3.62 20.99 -8.74
N VAL A 195 4.29 19.98 -8.21
CA VAL A 195 5.58 20.17 -7.53
C VAL A 195 6.52 20.69 -8.60
N SER A 196 6.86 21.98 -8.52
CA SER A 196 7.95 22.50 -9.29
C SER A 196 9.17 21.64 -8.97
N ASN A 197 9.65 20.86 -9.95
CA ASN A 197 11.05 20.42 -9.95
C ASN A 197 11.88 21.65 -9.59
N GLN A 198 12.81 21.56 -8.64
CA GLN A 198 13.55 22.67 -8.03
C GLN A 198 14.36 23.56 -9.02
N ALA A 199 14.14 23.43 -10.33
CA ALA A 199 14.52 24.41 -11.34
C ALA A 199 13.59 25.64 -11.44
N ALA A 200 12.37 25.65 -10.89
CA ALA A 200 11.42 26.75 -11.16
C ALA A 200 10.31 27.01 -10.11
N SER A 201 10.61 27.05 -8.81
CA SER A 201 9.56 27.39 -7.82
C SER A 201 9.67 28.85 -7.35
N PRO A 202 8.79 29.76 -7.79
CA PRO A 202 8.78 31.17 -7.37
C PRO A 202 8.38 31.36 -5.89
N VAL A 203 7.90 30.32 -5.22
CA VAL A 203 7.47 30.39 -3.81
C VAL A 203 8.67 30.55 -2.86
N ILE A 204 9.83 29.96 -3.18
CA ILE A 204 11.05 30.12 -2.38
C ILE A 204 11.67 31.52 -2.60
N GLU A 205 11.50 32.09 -3.80
CA GLU A 205 11.98 33.44 -4.11
C GLU A 205 11.19 34.51 -3.33
N ALA A 206 9.89 34.30 -3.10
CA ALA A 206 9.06 35.17 -2.28
C ALA A 206 9.42 35.09 -0.78
N MET A 207 9.71 33.90 -0.25
CA MET A 207 10.10 33.74 1.15
C MET A 207 11.49 34.32 1.44
N ASN A 208 12.44 34.21 0.51
CA ASN A 208 13.78 34.78 0.67
C ASN A 208 13.83 36.31 0.50
N LYS A 209 12.88 36.91 -0.23
CA LYS A 209 12.74 38.37 -0.33
C LYS A 209 12.09 39.01 0.88
N ALA A 210 11.37 38.26 1.71
CA ALA A 210 10.73 38.77 2.92
C ALA A 210 11.66 38.78 4.16
N LEU A 211 12.88 38.25 4.03
CA LEU A 211 13.88 38.12 5.10
C LEU A 211 15.17 38.94 4.83
N LEU A 212 15.12 39.86 3.86
CA LEU A 212 16.13 40.90 3.59
C LEU A 212 15.47 42.28 3.67
#